data_AF-A0A419KJE5-F1
#
_entry.id   AF-A0A419KJE5-F1
#
_cell.length_a   1.000
_cell.length_b   1.000
_cell.length_c   1.000
_cell.angle_alpha   90.00
_cell.angle_beta   90.00
_cell.angle_gamma   90.00
#
_symmetry.space_group_name_H-M   'P 1'
#
loop_
_entity.id
_entity.type
_entity.pdbx_description
1 polymer ?
#
loop_
_entity_poly.entity_id
_entity_poly.type
_entity_poly.pdbx_seq_one_letter_code
_entity_poly.pdbx_strand_id
1 'polypeptide(L)'
;MRWASLSEEEEWPEVGELVIATVDRVFKYGAYVILDEYEKEGFLHISEISSSWVKNIRDFVREGQKLVLRVLRVSPEKQHIDLSLRRVTKRERRERILLWKRARRAESLLRTAANRLGVTFEEVYEKAGVPLEDKFGELYTALEKAAREGEEVLTECGVPEDLAKVITEVAKEKIGVSIVKVKGTLNLTCLKPDGVLKIKDALLRAKKIKKPRGTGINIYVTAAPRYSIVVTAGDYKTAEEVLKRAVETALTTITKYGGKGSFTRD
;
A
#
# COMPACT_ATOMS: atom_id res chain seq x y z
N MET A 1 7.79 11.15 8.70
CA MET A 1 8.38 10.21 9.66
C MET A 1 9.34 9.34 8.88
N ARG A 2 10.55 9.85 8.64
CA ARG A 2 11.77 9.07 8.36
C ARG A 2 12.39 8.85 9.74
N TRP A 3 12.65 7.62 10.13
CA TRP A 3 13.13 7.31 11.49
C TRP A 3 14.24 6.27 11.45
N ALA A 4 15.19 6.42 10.54
CA ALA A 4 16.52 5.83 10.66
C ALA A 4 17.57 6.69 9.96
N SER A 5 18.04 7.71 10.69
CA SER A 5 19.49 7.91 10.79
C SER A 5 19.80 7.83 12.28
N LEU A 6 20.58 6.82 12.66
CA LEU A 6 21.31 6.80 13.92
C LEU A 6 22.38 7.88 13.85
N SER A 7 21.94 9.11 14.06
CA SER A 7 22.74 10.27 14.39
C SER A 7 21.82 11.21 15.16
N GLU A 8 22.19 11.56 16.39
CA GLU A 8 21.70 12.77 17.08
C GLU A 8 22.15 14.04 16.33
N GLU A 9 22.08 14.05 14.99
CA GLU A 9 21.99 15.28 14.25
C GLU A 9 20.58 15.78 14.50
N GLU A 10 20.46 16.96 15.10
CA GLU A 10 19.17 17.66 15.19
C GLU A 10 18.62 17.79 13.77
N GLU A 11 17.79 16.84 13.33
CA GLU A 11 17.25 16.88 11.98
C GLU A 11 16.31 18.08 11.90
N TRP A 12 16.69 19.02 11.05
CA TRP A 12 15.91 20.20 10.73
C TRP A 12 15.18 19.96 9.42
N PRO A 13 13.92 20.40 9.28
CA PRO A 13 13.22 20.26 8.01
C PRO A 13 13.86 21.13 6.94
N GLU A 14 13.69 20.75 5.67
CA GLU A 14 14.24 21.55 4.57
C GLU A 14 13.34 22.74 4.24
N VAL A 15 13.95 23.83 3.76
CA VAL A 15 13.17 24.97 3.26
C VAL A 15 12.34 24.55 2.05
N GLY A 16 11.04 24.80 2.10
CA GLY A 16 10.07 24.37 1.09
C GLY A 16 9.39 23.04 1.40
N GLU A 17 9.86 22.29 2.40
CA GLU A 17 9.25 21.02 2.81
C GLU A 17 7.82 21.22 3.31
N LEU A 18 6.95 20.23 3.04
CA LEU A 18 5.61 20.14 3.60
C LEU A 18 5.62 19.25 4.84
N VAL A 19 5.31 19.83 6.00
CA VAL A 19 5.31 19.16 7.30
C VAL A 19 3.89 19.11 7.87
N ILE A 20 3.63 18.15 8.77
CA ILE A 20 2.39 18.12 9.54
C ILE A 20 2.68 18.65 10.92
N ALA A 21 1.92 19.66 11.32
CA ALA A 21 2.09 20.26 12.63
C ALA A 21 0.78 20.29 13.39
N THR A 22 0.87 20.12 14.70
CA THR A 22 -0.23 20.27 15.65
C THR A 22 -0.17 21.66 16.26
N VAL A 23 -1.26 22.40 16.20
CA VAL A 23 -1.34 23.73 16.81
C VAL A 23 -1.28 23.60 18.33
N ASP A 24 -0.30 24.25 18.93
CA ASP A 24 -0.09 24.26 20.38
C ASP A 24 -0.78 25.48 21.00
N ARG A 25 -0.42 26.69 20.54
CA ARG A 25 -0.93 27.95 21.10
C ARG A 25 -1.32 28.93 19.99
N VAL A 26 -2.45 29.62 20.16
CA VAL A 26 -2.94 30.62 19.18
C VAL A 26 -2.96 32.03 19.77
N PHE A 27 -2.18 32.94 19.17
CA PHE A 27 -2.08 34.36 19.53
C PHE A 27 -2.69 35.25 18.45
N LYS A 28 -2.87 36.56 18.72
CA LYS A 28 -3.44 37.51 17.75
C LYS A 28 -2.58 37.67 16.48
N TYR A 29 -1.27 37.50 16.59
CA TYR A 29 -0.30 37.74 15.52
C TYR A 29 0.16 36.44 14.81
N GLY A 30 -0.26 35.27 15.30
CA GLY A 30 0.15 33.98 14.74
C GLY A 30 -0.17 32.81 15.67
N ALA A 31 0.28 31.62 15.28
CA ALA A 31 0.13 30.41 16.08
C ALA A 31 1.46 29.69 16.21
N TYR A 32 1.74 29.14 17.39
CA TYR A 32 2.82 28.20 17.59
C TYR A 32 2.30 26.79 17.38
N VAL A 33 3.09 25.99 16.68
CA VAL A 33 2.74 24.62 16.28
C VAL A 33 3.92 23.70 16.57
N ILE A 34 3.65 22.44 16.86
CA ILE A 34 4.67 21.40 17.02
C ILE A 34 4.66 20.55 15.77
N LEU A 35 5.80 20.41 15.09
CA LEU A 35 5.95 19.56 13.92
C LEU A 35 5.95 18.09 14.36
N ASP A 36 4.96 17.32 13.93
CA ASP A 36 4.78 15.92 14.33
C ASP A 36 5.96 15.02 13.89
N GLU A 37 6.65 15.37 12.81
CA GLU A 37 7.75 14.55 12.28
C GLU A 37 9.11 14.84 12.92
N TYR A 38 9.28 16.00 13.57
CA TYR A 38 10.57 16.48 14.09
C TYR A 38 10.54 16.78 15.59
N GLU A 39 9.34 16.84 16.18
CA GLU A 39 9.11 17.26 17.57
C GLU A 39 9.67 18.65 17.91
N LYS A 40 9.76 19.53 16.89
CA LYS A 40 10.25 20.91 17.02
C LYS A 40 9.10 21.93 16.98
N GLU A 41 9.29 23.06 17.65
CA GLU A 41 8.36 24.19 17.60
C GLU A 41 8.53 24.99 16.31
N GLY A 42 7.41 25.35 15.68
CA GLY A 42 7.36 26.23 14.53
C GLY A 42 6.34 27.34 14.74
N PHE A 43 6.50 28.42 13.98
CA PHE A 43 5.68 29.61 14.07
C PHE A 43 4.95 29.88 12.75
N LEU A 44 3.63 30.01 12.85
CA LEU A 44 2.74 30.36 11.75
C LEU A 44 2.26 31.80 11.94
N HIS A 45 2.90 32.74 11.26
CA HIS A 45 2.51 34.14 11.31
C HIS A 45 1.13 34.38 10.67
N ILE A 46 0.36 35.35 11.17
CA ILE A 46 -0.99 35.66 10.67
C ILE A 46 -1.02 35.96 9.16
N SER A 47 0.03 36.61 8.62
CA SER A 47 0.13 36.89 7.18
C SER A 47 0.31 35.65 6.34
N GLU A 48 0.74 34.53 6.92
CA GLU A 48 0.99 33.26 6.24
C GLU A 48 -0.16 32.25 6.40
N ILE A 49 -1.28 32.67 7.02
CA ILE A 49 -2.46 31.81 7.22
C ILE A 49 -3.36 31.78 5.99
N SER A 50 -3.63 32.94 5.39
CA SER A 50 -4.53 33.09 4.26
C SER A 50 -4.01 34.13 3.28
N SER A 51 -4.39 34.00 2.01
CA SER A 51 -4.17 35.04 0.99
C SER A 51 -5.17 36.20 1.12
N SER A 52 -6.30 35.98 1.80
CA SER A 52 -7.32 36.99 2.09
C SER A 52 -7.09 37.62 3.47
N TRP A 53 -7.64 38.81 3.69
CA TRP A 53 -7.57 39.48 4.99
C TRP A 53 -8.16 38.62 6.12
N VAL A 54 -7.38 38.41 7.18
CA VAL A 54 -7.78 37.61 8.34
C VAL A 54 -8.20 38.55 9.47
N LYS A 55 -9.51 38.61 9.75
CA LYS A 55 -10.04 39.40 10.89
C LYS A 55 -9.80 38.71 12.23
N ASN A 56 -9.99 37.39 12.27
CA ASN A 56 -9.77 36.56 13.45
C ASN A 56 -9.04 35.28 13.05
N ILE A 57 -7.86 35.08 13.63
CA ILE A 57 -7.03 33.90 13.42
C ILE A 57 -7.74 32.60 13.84
N ARG A 58 -8.57 32.65 14.89
CA ARG A 58 -9.24 31.46 15.46
C ARG A 58 -10.27 30.83 14.54
N ASP A 59 -10.66 31.53 13.47
CA ASP A 59 -11.54 31.00 12.43
C ASP A 59 -10.80 30.02 11.52
N PHE A 60 -9.47 30.11 11.45
CA PHE A 60 -8.61 29.31 10.57
C PHE A 60 -7.79 28.25 11.32
N VAL A 61 -7.38 28.56 12.56
CA VAL A 61 -6.48 27.74 13.38
C VAL A 61 -7.05 27.59 14.79
N ARG A 62 -7.06 26.37 15.29
CA ARG A 62 -7.50 26.03 16.66
C ARG A 62 -6.45 25.18 17.36
N GLU A 63 -6.32 25.34 18.66
CA GLU A 63 -5.45 24.49 19.49
C GLU A 63 -5.80 23.00 19.33
N GLY A 64 -4.79 22.16 19.23
CA GLY A 64 -4.91 20.72 18.92
C GLY A 64 -5.19 20.38 17.45
N GLN A 65 -5.44 21.37 16.57
CA GLN A 65 -5.69 21.10 15.16
C GLN A 65 -4.42 20.66 14.43
N LYS A 66 -4.51 19.59 13.62
CA LYS A 66 -3.42 19.19 12.70
C LYS A 66 -3.53 19.92 11.36
N LEU A 67 -2.42 20.50 10.92
CA LEU A 67 -2.30 21.25 9.68
C LEU A 67 -1.12 20.75 8.84
N VAL A 68 -1.25 20.89 7.52
CA VAL A 68 -0.10 20.75 6.62
C VAL A 68 0.41 22.15 6.36
N LEU A 69 1.69 22.37 6.66
CA LEU A 69 2.35 23.66 6.55
C LEU A 69 3.60 23.53 5.68
N ARG A 70 3.95 24.60 4.97
CA ARG A 70 5.21 24.68 4.25
C ARG A 70 6.26 25.40 5.09
N VAL A 71 7.45 24.85 5.14
CA VAL A 71 8.62 25.49 5.75
C VAL A 71 9.10 26.63 4.88
N LEU A 72 9.13 27.83 5.44
CA LEU A 72 9.63 29.04 4.77
C LEU A 72 11.09 29.31 5.08
N ARG A 73 11.44 29.13 6.35
CA ARG A 73 12.78 29.42 6.86
C ARG A 73 13.04 28.55 8.07
N VAL A 74 14.28 28.11 8.20
CA VAL A 74 14.78 27.41 9.37
C VAL A 74 15.95 28.19 9.94
N SER A 75 15.99 28.34 11.25
CA SER A 75 17.09 28.96 11.99
C SER A 75 17.49 28.03 13.14
N PRO A 76 18.41 27.07 12.89
CA PRO A 76 18.85 26.10 13.89
C PRO A 76 19.37 26.75 15.18
N GLU A 77 20.18 27.80 15.05
CA GLU A 77 20.76 28.55 16.18
C GLU A 77 19.70 29.13 17.13
N LYS A 78 18.52 29.47 16.60
CA LYS A 78 17.42 30.09 17.36
C LYS A 78 16.31 29.09 17.67
N GLN A 79 16.52 27.84 17.30
CA GLN A 79 15.52 26.78 17.29
C GLN A 79 14.16 27.20 16.70
N HIS A 80 14.18 27.95 15.60
CA HIS A 80 13.00 28.61 15.06
C HIS A 80 12.70 28.19 13.62
N ILE A 81 11.43 27.90 13.34
CA ILE A 81 10.94 27.48 12.02
C ILE A 81 9.76 28.36 11.63
N ASP A 82 9.91 29.14 10.56
CA ASP A 82 8.80 29.91 9.99
C ASP A 82 7.99 29.03 9.04
N LEU A 83 6.67 29.02 9.22
CA LEU A 83 5.76 28.16 8.50
C LEU A 83 4.69 28.95 7.74
N SER A 84 4.11 28.33 6.72
CA SER A 84 3.02 28.90 5.95
C SER A 84 1.92 27.91 5.66
N LEU A 85 0.68 28.34 5.90
CA LEU A 85 -0.53 27.62 5.51
C LEU A 85 -0.99 28.04 4.11
N ARG A 86 -0.94 29.35 3.80
CA ARG A 86 -1.44 29.90 2.53
C ARG A 86 -0.65 29.44 1.31
N ARG A 87 0.62 29.08 1.48
CA ARG A 87 1.45 28.60 0.38
C ARG A 87 1.15 27.13 0.03
N VAL A 88 0.45 26.38 0.88
CA VAL A 88 0.11 24.97 0.62
C VAL A 88 -1.10 24.85 -0.30
N THR A 89 -0.93 24.23 -1.47
CA THR A 89 -2.05 24.01 -2.39
C THR A 89 -2.97 22.89 -1.90
N LYS A 90 -4.23 22.87 -2.36
CA LYS A 90 -5.18 21.78 -2.06
C LYS A 90 -4.68 20.41 -2.51
N ARG A 91 -3.88 20.34 -3.56
CA ARG A 91 -3.30 19.09 -4.06
C ARG A 91 -2.21 18.60 -3.11
N GLU A 92 -1.22 19.43 -2.83
CA GLU A 92 -0.13 19.14 -1.89
C GLU A 92 -0.65 18.77 -0.50
N ARG A 93 -1.64 19.50 0.02
CA ARG A 93 -2.27 19.17 1.30
C ARG A 93 -2.86 17.76 1.30
N ARG A 94 -3.58 17.39 0.23
CA ARG A 94 -4.19 16.05 0.12
C ARG A 94 -3.12 14.96 0.03
N GLU A 95 -2.10 15.18 -0.79
CA GLU A 95 -0.98 14.25 -0.97
C GLU A 95 -0.20 14.06 0.34
N ARG A 96 0.15 15.14 1.06
CA ARG A 96 0.86 15.04 2.33
C ARG A 96 0.04 14.37 3.42
N ILE A 97 -1.26 14.67 3.52
CA ILE A 97 -2.16 13.98 4.47
C ILE A 97 -2.24 12.47 4.15
N LEU A 98 -2.29 12.11 2.86
CA LEU A 98 -2.31 10.71 2.45
C LEU A 98 -1.03 9.99 2.86
N LEU A 99 0.13 10.56 2.55
CA LEU A 99 1.44 10.01 2.91
C LEU A 99 1.59 9.83 4.42
N TRP A 100 1.18 10.83 5.22
CA TRP A 100 1.23 10.72 6.68
C TRP A 100 0.33 9.63 7.23
N LYS A 101 -0.89 9.49 6.69
CA LYS A 101 -1.80 8.40 7.08
C LYS A 101 -1.20 7.04 6.72
N ARG A 102 -0.59 6.91 5.54
CA ARG A 102 0.09 5.68 5.09
C ARG A 102 1.28 5.35 5.98
N ALA A 103 2.14 6.32 6.29
CA ALA A 103 3.28 6.15 7.18
C ALA A 103 2.86 5.68 8.58
N ARG A 104 1.90 6.37 9.23
CA ARG A 104 1.39 5.95 10.56
C ARG A 104 0.76 4.56 10.54
N ARG A 105 0.09 4.21 9.43
CA ARG A 105 -0.47 2.87 9.27
C ARG A 105 0.64 1.84 9.14
N ALA A 106 1.66 2.07 8.31
CA ALA A 106 2.81 1.18 8.19
C ALA A 106 3.52 0.98 9.54
N GLU A 107 3.77 2.07 10.27
CA GLU A 107 4.34 2.04 11.61
C GLU A 107 3.51 1.17 12.56
N SER A 108 2.19 1.37 12.60
CA SER A 108 1.27 0.57 13.41
C SER A 108 1.30 -0.92 13.04
N LEU A 109 1.46 -1.26 11.76
CA LEU A 109 1.61 -2.64 11.30
C LEU A 109 2.94 -3.24 11.79
N LEU A 110 4.05 -2.52 11.65
CA LEU A 110 5.36 -2.98 12.13
C LEU A 110 5.38 -3.14 13.65
N ARG A 111 4.78 -2.21 14.41
CA ARG A 111 4.60 -2.37 15.87
C ARG A 111 3.79 -3.61 16.23
N THR A 112 2.76 -3.92 15.44
CA THR A 112 1.97 -5.15 15.65
C THR A 112 2.83 -6.39 15.37
N ALA A 113 3.67 -6.38 14.34
CA ALA A 113 4.58 -7.47 14.02
C ALA A 113 5.65 -7.65 15.12
N ALA A 114 6.24 -6.56 15.61
CA ALA A 114 7.20 -6.57 16.72
C ALA A 114 6.59 -7.23 17.97
N ASN A 115 5.37 -6.82 18.35
CA ASN A 115 4.66 -7.41 19.48
C ASN A 115 4.38 -8.91 19.31
N ARG A 116 4.13 -9.40 18.09
CA ARG A 116 3.91 -10.83 17.82
C ARG A 116 5.18 -11.66 17.96
N LEU A 117 6.32 -11.08 17.58
CA LEU A 117 7.62 -11.73 17.63
C LEU A 117 8.31 -11.59 18.99
N GLY A 118 7.79 -10.73 19.88
CA GLY A 118 8.41 -10.46 21.18
C GLY A 118 9.72 -9.68 21.09
N VAL A 119 9.92 -8.95 19.98
CA VAL A 119 11.10 -8.11 19.74
C VAL A 119 10.74 -6.62 19.83
N THR A 120 11.75 -5.77 19.93
CA THR A 120 11.53 -4.32 19.96
C THR A 120 11.16 -3.79 18.59
N PHE A 121 10.51 -2.62 18.56
CA PHE A 121 10.12 -1.97 17.31
C PHE A 121 11.33 -1.50 16.52
N GLU A 122 12.37 -1.04 17.23
CA GLU A 122 13.63 -0.57 16.69
C GLU A 122 14.34 -1.69 15.92
N GLU A 123 14.38 -2.90 16.49
CA GLU A 123 14.96 -4.07 15.84
C GLU A 123 14.20 -4.47 14.56
N VAL A 124 12.86 -4.44 14.61
CA VAL A 124 12.03 -4.70 13.43
C VAL A 124 12.28 -3.66 12.35
N TYR A 125 12.47 -2.40 12.72
CA TYR A 125 12.70 -1.35 11.74
C TYR A 125 14.07 -1.40 11.12
N GLU A 126 15.12 -1.68 11.88
CA GLU A 126 16.45 -1.84 11.34
C GLU A 126 16.49 -3.01 10.33
N LYS A 127 15.86 -4.14 10.69
CA LYS A 127 15.89 -5.36 9.87
C LYS A 127 14.88 -5.38 8.73
N ALA A 128 13.76 -4.66 8.84
CA ALA A 128 12.72 -4.63 7.81
C ALA A 128 12.39 -3.24 7.31
N GLY A 129 12.31 -2.24 8.17
CA GLY A 129 11.95 -0.90 7.75
C GLY A 129 12.96 -0.23 6.83
N VAL A 130 14.23 -0.17 7.23
CA VAL A 130 15.31 0.46 6.44
C VAL A 130 15.42 -0.17 5.05
N PRO A 131 15.52 -1.51 4.89
CA PRO A 131 15.62 -2.11 3.56
C PRO A 131 14.38 -1.89 2.68
N LEU A 132 13.19 -1.76 3.29
CA LEU A 132 11.96 -1.50 2.55
C LEU A 132 11.83 -0.02 2.14
N GLU A 133 12.27 0.92 2.97
CA GLU A 133 12.35 2.34 2.61
C GLU A 133 13.34 2.56 1.48
N ASP A 134 14.52 1.96 1.53
CA ASP A 134 15.54 2.11 0.50
C ASP A 134 15.05 1.62 -0.88
N LYS A 135 14.32 0.50 -0.89
CA LYS A 135 13.88 -0.13 -2.15
C LYS A 135 12.57 0.44 -2.70
N PHE A 136 11.63 0.83 -1.84
CA PHE A 136 10.28 1.26 -2.26
C PHE A 136 10.02 2.76 -2.05
N GLY A 137 10.90 3.47 -1.35
CA GLY A 137 10.73 4.88 -0.94
C GLY A 137 9.70 5.10 0.17
N GLU A 138 8.72 4.19 0.33
CA GLU A 138 7.68 4.25 1.36
C GLU A 138 7.34 2.85 1.89
N LEU A 139 7.43 2.66 3.22
CA LEU A 139 7.10 1.40 3.90
C LEU A 139 5.72 0.85 3.52
N TYR A 140 4.70 1.70 3.49
CA TYR A 140 3.33 1.23 3.28
C TYR A 140 3.15 0.60 1.88
N THR A 141 3.87 1.11 0.88
CA THR A 141 3.88 0.53 -0.47
C THR A 141 4.49 -0.87 -0.48
N ALA A 142 5.57 -1.08 0.27
CA ALA A 142 6.17 -2.40 0.44
C ALA A 142 5.20 -3.37 1.13
N LEU A 143 4.51 -2.92 2.18
CA LEU A 143 3.52 -3.73 2.90
C LEU A 143 2.29 -4.08 2.05
N GLU A 144 1.80 -3.14 1.23
CA GLU A 144 0.73 -3.41 0.26
C GLU A 144 1.14 -4.50 -0.74
N LYS A 145 2.39 -4.42 -1.21
CA LYS A 145 2.92 -5.41 -2.14
C LYS A 145 3.10 -6.78 -1.48
N ALA A 146 3.65 -6.83 -0.27
CA ALA A 146 3.78 -8.07 0.50
C ALA A 146 2.40 -8.70 0.80
N ALA A 147 1.40 -7.90 1.17
CA ALA A 147 0.04 -8.40 1.39
C ALA A 147 -0.57 -9.03 0.13
N ARG A 148 -0.26 -8.47 -1.04
CA ARG A 148 -0.76 -8.97 -2.33
C ARG A 148 0.01 -10.19 -2.83
N GLU A 149 1.34 -10.12 -2.79
CA GLU A 149 2.21 -11.01 -3.53
C GLU A 149 2.82 -12.14 -2.68
N GLY A 150 2.89 -11.97 -1.36
CA GLY A 150 3.52 -12.92 -0.43
C GLY A 150 4.77 -12.36 0.26
N GLU A 151 5.30 -13.13 1.22
CA GLU A 151 6.49 -12.77 1.99
C GLU A 151 7.78 -12.71 1.15
N GLU A 152 7.78 -13.29 -0.05
CA GLU A 152 8.95 -13.29 -0.94
C GLU A 152 9.35 -11.87 -1.35
N VAL A 153 8.40 -10.94 -1.38
CA VAL A 153 8.67 -9.53 -1.67
C VAL A 153 9.60 -8.94 -0.61
N LEU A 154 9.42 -9.30 0.65
CA LEU A 154 10.19 -8.77 1.77
C LEU A 154 11.56 -9.45 1.86
N THR A 155 11.62 -10.77 1.66
CA THR A 155 12.90 -11.51 1.68
C THR A 155 13.82 -11.08 0.54
N GLU A 156 13.28 -10.79 -0.65
CA GLU A 156 14.03 -10.18 -1.77
C GLU A 156 14.59 -8.78 -1.45
N CYS A 157 14.16 -8.15 -0.35
CA CYS A 157 14.69 -6.88 0.13
C CYS A 157 15.72 -7.05 1.24
N GLY A 158 16.08 -8.29 1.60
CA GLY A 158 17.00 -8.57 2.71
C GLY A 158 16.33 -8.67 4.07
N VAL A 159 14.99 -8.67 4.12
CA VAL A 159 14.26 -8.87 5.39
C VAL A 159 14.38 -10.34 5.82
N PRO A 160 14.74 -10.63 7.09
CA PRO A 160 14.77 -11.99 7.63
C PRO A 160 13.45 -12.76 7.41
N GLU A 161 13.53 -14.06 7.16
CA GLU A 161 12.36 -14.88 6.74
C GLU A 161 11.26 -14.97 7.82
N ASP A 162 11.67 -15.10 9.08
CA ASP A 162 10.80 -15.05 10.25
C ASP A 162 10.02 -13.74 10.33
N LEU A 163 10.72 -12.62 10.16
CA LEU A 163 10.14 -11.29 10.18
C LEU A 163 9.23 -11.03 8.97
N ALA A 164 9.67 -11.45 7.79
CA ALA A 164 8.92 -11.34 6.55
C ALA A 164 7.56 -12.05 6.61
N LYS A 165 7.51 -13.25 7.21
CA LYS A 165 6.27 -14.01 7.41
C LYS A 165 5.29 -13.25 8.29
N VAL A 166 5.72 -12.82 9.48
CA VAL A 166 4.84 -12.13 10.44
C VAL A 166 4.37 -10.78 9.89
N ILE A 167 5.25 -9.99 9.28
CA ILE A 167 4.88 -8.71 8.66
C ILE A 167 3.83 -8.93 7.56
N THR A 168 4.01 -9.97 6.74
CA THR A 168 3.08 -10.30 5.64
C THR A 168 1.71 -10.73 6.16
N GLU A 169 1.66 -11.53 7.23
CA GLU A 169 0.40 -11.91 7.89
C GLU A 169 -0.34 -10.69 8.43
N VAL A 170 0.36 -9.85 9.21
CA VAL A 170 -0.20 -8.60 9.76
C VAL A 170 -0.69 -7.68 8.63
N ALA A 171 0.06 -7.58 7.54
CA ALA A 171 -0.32 -6.81 6.38
C ALA A 171 -1.57 -7.38 5.70
N LYS A 172 -1.69 -8.70 5.51
CA LYS A 172 -2.89 -9.35 4.93
C LYS A 172 -4.14 -9.15 5.80
N GLU A 173 -4.00 -9.17 7.12
CA GLU A 173 -5.12 -8.97 8.05
C GLU A 173 -5.63 -7.52 8.03
N LYS A 174 -4.71 -6.54 8.04
CA LYS A 174 -5.05 -5.13 8.26
C LYS A 174 -5.09 -4.30 6.99
N ILE A 175 -4.47 -4.74 5.89
CA ILE A 175 -4.57 -4.09 4.57
C ILE A 175 -5.65 -4.84 3.79
N GLY A 176 -6.79 -4.18 3.59
CA GLY A 176 -7.86 -4.70 2.75
C GLY A 176 -7.39 -4.73 1.29
N VAL A 177 -6.82 -5.86 0.85
CA VAL A 177 -6.44 -6.04 -0.55
C VAL A 177 -7.74 -6.11 -1.36
N SER A 178 -8.00 -5.09 -2.19
CA SER A 178 -9.15 -5.07 -3.09
C SER A 178 -8.97 -6.13 -4.17
N ILE A 179 -9.44 -7.35 -3.89
CA ILE A 179 -9.39 -8.45 -4.83
C ILE A 179 -10.63 -8.38 -5.72
N VAL A 180 -10.41 -8.22 -7.02
CA VAL A 180 -11.48 -8.37 -8.00
C VAL A 180 -11.62 -9.84 -8.37
N LYS A 181 -12.85 -10.27 -8.64
CA LYS A 181 -13.16 -11.64 -9.09
C LYS A 181 -13.79 -11.57 -10.47
N VAL A 182 -13.18 -12.27 -11.43
CA VAL A 182 -13.65 -12.39 -12.80
C VAL A 182 -14.04 -13.84 -13.03
N LYS A 183 -15.26 -14.08 -13.49
CA LYS A 183 -15.85 -15.42 -13.61
C LYS A 183 -16.22 -15.73 -15.06
N GLY A 184 -16.08 -16.99 -15.44
CA GLY A 184 -16.65 -17.49 -16.67
C GLY A 184 -16.94 -18.98 -16.60
N THR A 185 -17.57 -19.47 -17.65
CA THR A 185 -17.99 -20.85 -17.80
C THR A 185 -17.27 -21.46 -19.00
N LEU A 186 -16.52 -22.55 -18.76
CA LEU A 186 -15.96 -23.42 -19.78
C LEU A 186 -16.92 -24.59 -20.03
N ASN A 187 -17.31 -24.80 -21.28
CA ASN A 187 -17.98 -26.02 -21.72
C ASN A 187 -16.93 -26.92 -22.37
N LEU A 188 -16.67 -28.10 -21.83
CA LEU A 188 -15.68 -29.03 -22.36
C LEU A 188 -16.30 -30.42 -22.56
N THR A 189 -16.11 -31.01 -23.74
CA THR A 189 -16.59 -32.35 -24.08
C THR A 189 -15.48 -33.16 -24.73
N CYS A 190 -15.37 -34.45 -24.42
CA CYS A 190 -14.44 -35.37 -25.07
C CYS A 190 -15.06 -36.76 -25.14
N LEU A 191 -15.30 -37.25 -26.36
CA LEU A 191 -15.95 -38.55 -26.61
C LEU A 191 -14.94 -39.70 -26.79
N LYS A 192 -13.65 -39.42 -26.67
CA LYS A 192 -12.62 -40.48 -26.73
C LYS A 192 -12.64 -41.32 -25.46
N PRO A 193 -12.11 -42.56 -25.50
CA PRO A 193 -11.76 -43.30 -24.28
C PRO A 193 -10.95 -42.39 -23.33
N ASP A 194 -11.19 -42.47 -22.04
CA ASP A 194 -10.58 -41.59 -21.01
C ASP A 194 -10.91 -40.10 -21.16
N GLY A 195 -12.04 -39.74 -21.77
CA GLY A 195 -12.44 -38.35 -21.97
C GLY A 195 -12.44 -37.51 -20.69
N VAL A 196 -12.86 -38.10 -19.56
CA VAL A 196 -12.85 -37.44 -18.24
C VAL A 196 -11.42 -37.10 -17.79
N LEU A 197 -10.46 -38.02 -17.98
CA LEU A 197 -9.06 -37.79 -17.61
C LEU A 197 -8.45 -36.68 -18.48
N LYS A 198 -8.80 -36.63 -19.77
CA LYS A 198 -8.36 -35.57 -20.70
C LYS A 198 -8.92 -34.20 -20.33
N ILE A 199 -10.20 -34.13 -19.95
CA ILE A 199 -10.81 -32.89 -19.45
C ILE A 199 -10.14 -32.44 -18.15
N LYS A 200 -9.93 -33.38 -17.22
CA LYS A 200 -9.22 -33.10 -15.96
C LYS A 200 -7.82 -32.54 -16.21
N ASP A 201 -7.05 -33.14 -17.12
CA ASP A 201 -5.71 -32.63 -17.47
C ASP A 201 -5.77 -31.22 -18.07
N ALA A 202 -6.70 -30.96 -19.01
CA ALA A 202 -6.87 -29.63 -19.61
C ALA A 202 -7.16 -28.55 -18.55
N LEU A 203 -8.05 -28.85 -17.59
CA LEU A 203 -8.37 -27.94 -16.48
C LEU A 203 -7.20 -27.77 -15.51
N LEU A 204 -6.46 -28.84 -15.21
CA LEU A 204 -5.28 -28.77 -14.34
C LEU A 204 -4.15 -27.94 -14.95
N ARG A 205 -3.92 -28.04 -16.27
CA ARG A 205 -2.96 -27.20 -16.98
C ARG A 205 -3.38 -25.73 -16.97
N ALA A 206 -4.66 -25.45 -17.22
CA ALA A 206 -5.20 -24.09 -17.14
C ALA A 206 -5.06 -23.49 -15.73
N LYS A 207 -5.19 -24.30 -14.68
CA LYS A 207 -4.97 -23.87 -13.28
C LYS A 207 -3.49 -23.55 -12.98
N LYS A 208 -2.55 -24.26 -13.64
CA LYS A 208 -1.10 -24.19 -13.39
C LYS A 208 -0.34 -23.23 -14.32
N ILE A 209 -1.03 -22.38 -15.08
CA ILE A 209 -0.34 -21.41 -15.95
C ILE A 209 0.54 -20.45 -15.14
N LYS A 210 1.63 -19.95 -15.75
CA LYS A 210 2.42 -18.86 -15.17
C LYS A 210 1.53 -17.62 -14.98
N LYS A 211 1.35 -17.21 -13.73
CA LYS A 211 0.48 -16.11 -13.31
C LYS A 211 1.27 -15.07 -12.52
N PRO A 212 0.90 -13.78 -12.58
CA PRO A 212 1.48 -12.75 -11.72
C PRO A 212 1.30 -13.09 -10.24
N ARG A 213 2.22 -12.63 -9.39
CA ARG A 213 2.10 -12.78 -7.93
C ARG A 213 0.79 -12.14 -7.44
N GLY A 214 0.16 -12.74 -6.43
CA GLY A 214 -1.16 -12.33 -5.94
C GLY A 214 -2.35 -12.67 -6.83
N THR A 215 -2.17 -13.46 -7.90
CA THR A 215 -3.28 -13.94 -8.73
C THR A 215 -3.67 -15.39 -8.41
N GLY A 216 -4.97 -15.63 -8.27
CA GLY A 216 -5.57 -16.94 -8.05
C GLY A 216 -6.35 -17.42 -9.27
N ILE A 217 -6.27 -18.71 -9.58
CA ILE A 217 -7.15 -19.36 -10.57
C ILE A 217 -7.81 -20.54 -9.86
N ASN A 218 -9.12 -20.46 -9.72
CA ASN A 218 -9.94 -21.53 -9.17
C ASN A 218 -10.86 -22.06 -10.26
N ILE A 219 -10.80 -23.37 -10.47
CA ILE A 219 -11.65 -24.08 -11.42
C ILE A 219 -12.41 -25.12 -10.62
N TYR A 220 -13.73 -25.10 -10.73
CA TYR A 220 -14.61 -26.08 -10.09
C TYR A 220 -15.63 -26.61 -11.08
N VAL A 221 -16.03 -27.86 -10.87
CA VAL A 221 -17.05 -28.52 -11.68
C VAL A 221 -18.41 -27.94 -11.26
N THR A 222 -19.18 -27.44 -12.22
CA THR A 222 -20.54 -26.99 -11.96
C THR A 222 -21.52 -28.13 -12.25
N ALA A 223 -21.48 -28.65 -13.48
CA ALA A 223 -22.18 -29.85 -13.92
C ALA A 223 -21.59 -30.25 -15.28
N ALA A 224 -21.29 -31.51 -15.57
CA ALA A 224 -20.79 -31.85 -16.91
C ALA A 224 -21.81 -31.43 -17.99
N PRO A 225 -21.40 -30.81 -19.12
CA PRO A 225 -20.02 -30.47 -19.56
C PRO A 225 -19.51 -29.07 -19.14
N ARG A 226 -20.17 -28.40 -18.20
CA ARG A 226 -19.89 -27.05 -17.68
C ARG A 226 -18.94 -27.06 -16.47
N TYR A 227 -17.89 -26.24 -16.57
CA TYR A 227 -16.89 -26.01 -15.54
C TYR A 227 -16.76 -24.50 -15.33
N SER A 228 -16.78 -24.04 -14.08
CA SER A 228 -16.58 -22.62 -13.81
C SER A 228 -15.12 -22.33 -13.56
N ILE A 229 -14.63 -21.25 -14.15
CA ILE A 229 -13.32 -20.69 -13.91
C ILE A 229 -13.48 -19.30 -13.27
N VAL A 230 -12.81 -19.10 -12.15
CA VAL A 230 -12.78 -17.85 -11.39
C VAL A 230 -11.34 -17.43 -11.24
N VAL A 231 -11.03 -16.23 -11.74
CA VAL A 231 -9.73 -15.59 -11.56
C VAL A 231 -9.87 -14.46 -10.55
N THR A 232 -8.95 -14.44 -9.58
CA THR A 232 -8.89 -13.40 -8.55
C THR A 232 -7.58 -12.64 -8.68
N ALA A 233 -7.61 -11.32 -8.81
CA ALA A 233 -6.42 -10.47 -8.91
C ALA A 233 -6.63 -9.13 -8.21
N GLY A 234 -5.58 -8.30 -8.12
CA GLY A 234 -5.65 -6.96 -7.54
C GLY A 234 -6.38 -5.91 -8.41
N ASP A 235 -6.56 -6.20 -9.70
CA ASP A 235 -7.21 -5.31 -10.66
C ASP A 235 -7.87 -6.10 -11.81
N TYR A 236 -8.86 -5.49 -12.46
CA TYR A 236 -9.66 -6.14 -13.50
C TYR A 236 -8.84 -6.49 -14.75
N LYS A 237 -7.86 -5.66 -15.10
CA LYS A 237 -7.05 -5.85 -16.31
C LYS A 237 -6.21 -7.11 -16.18
N THR A 238 -5.49 -7.24 -15.06
CA THR A 238 -4.70 -8.44 -14.76
C THR A 238 -5.58 -9.69 -14.67
N ALA A 239 -6.76 -9.58 -14.04
CA ALA A 239 -7.68 -10.71 -13.92
C ALA A 239 -8.20 -11.21 -15.29
N GLU A 240 -8.59 -10.30 -16.19
CA GLU A 240 -9.05 -10.64 -17.54
C GLU A 240 -7.93 -11.22 -18.41
N GLU A 241 -6.72 -10.65 -18.36
CA GLU A 241 -5.55 -11.17 -19.10
C GLU A 241 -5.22 -12.61 -18.67
N VAL A 242 -5.22 -12.89 -17.37
CA VAL A 242 -4.95 -14.23 -16.84
C VAL A 242 -6.09 -15.20 -17.16
N LEU A 243 -7.34 -14.75 -17.08
CA LEU A 243 -8.50 -15.57 -17.47
C LEU A 243 -8.41 -15.99 -18.94
N LYS A 244 -8.12 -15.04 -19.84
CA LYS A 244 -7.97 -15.31 -21.27
C LYS A 244 -6.90 -16.37 -21.54
N ARG A 245 -5.73 -16.24 -20.91
CA ARG A 245 -4.62 -17.22 -21.05
C ARG A 245 -5.00 -18.59 -20.51
N ALA A 246 -5.72 -18.66 -19.38
CA ALA A 246 -6.15 -19.92 -18.79
C ALA A 246 -7.19 -20.63 -19.66
N VAL A 247 -8.17 -19.88 -20.18
CA VAL A 247 -9.18 -20.36 -21.13
C VAL A 247 -8.53 -20.89 -22.40
N GLU A 248 -7.62 -20.13 -23.00
CA GLU A 248 -6.90 -20.53 -24.21
C GLU A 248 -6.11 -21.84 -23.98
N THR A 249 -5.45 -21.97 -22.83
CA THR A 249 -4.72 -23.20 -22.46
C THR A 249 -5.68 -24.39 -22.33
N ALA A 250 -6.85 -24.22 -21.71
CA ALA A 250 -7.85 -25.28 -21.58
C ALA A 250 -8.39 -25.72 -22.95
N LEU A 251 -8.77 -24.75 -23.80
CA LEU A 251 -9.36 -24.99 -25.11
C LEU A 251 -8.36 -25.62 -26.09
N THR A 252 -7.12 -25.15 -26.11
CA THR A 252 -6.06 -25.75 -26.95
C THR A 252 -5.72 -27.16 -26.51
N THR A 253 -5.65 -27.42 -25.20
CA THR A 253 -5.35 -28.76 -24.67
C THR A 253 -6.48 -29.75 -24.99
N ILE A 254 -7.74 -29.37 -24.79
CA ILE A 254 -8.86 -30.29 -25.07
C ILE A 254 -8.98 -30.60 -26.57
N THR A 255 -8.71 -29.59 -27.42
CA THR A 255 -8.74 -29.76 -28.88
C THR A 255 -7.63 -30.70 -29.35
N LYS A 256 -6.42 -30.61 -28.78
CA LYS A 256 -5.33 -31.57 -29.03
C LYS A 256 -5.71 -33.00 -28.66
N TYR A 257 -6.50 -33.17 -27.61
CA TYR A 257 -7.03 -34.48 -27.23
C TYR A 257 -8.21 -34.96 -28.08
N GLY A 258 -8.69 -34.15 -29.03
CA GLY A 258 -9.83 -34.46 -29.90
C GLY A 258 -11.18 -34.28 -29.19
N GLY A 259 -11.22 -33.48 -28.13
CA GLY A 259 -12.46 -32.96 -27.57
C GLY A 259 -12.85 -31.62 -28.19
N LYS A 260 -13.99 -31.08 -27.77
CA LYS A 260 -14.48 -29.75 -28.15
C LYS A 260 -14.65 -28.89 -26.91
N GLY A 261 -14.43 -27.59 -27.03
CA GLY A 261 -14.63 -26.66 -25.94
C GLY A 261 -15.11 -25.29 -26.38
N SER A 262 -15.87 -24.63 -25.52
CA SER A 262 -16.25 -23.22 -25.68
C SER A 262 -16.20 -22.50 -24.33
N PHE A 263 -16.08 -21.18 -24.38
CA PHE A 263 -16.02 -20.32 -23.20
C PHE A 263 -17.10 -19.25 -23.28
N THR A 264 -17.70 -18.94 -22.13
CA THR A 264 -18.66 -17.85 -21.97
C THR A 264 -18.24 -17.02 -20.77
N ARG A 265 -18.16 -15.71 -20.95
CA ARG A 265 -17.90 -14.77 -19.85
C ARG A 265 -19.22 -14.51 -19.12
N ASP A 266 -19.18 -14.61 -17.79
CA ASP A 266 -20.33 -14.30 -16.92
C ASP A 266 -20.52 -12.80 -16.73
#